data_AF-A0A3B8L6R8-F1
#
_entry.id   AF-A0A3B8L6R8-F1
#
_cell.length_a   1.000
_cell.length_b   1.000
_cell.length_c   1.000
_cell.angle_alpha   90.00
_cell.angle_beta   90.00
_cell.angle_gamma   90.00
#
_symmetry.space_group_name_H-M   'P 1'
#
loop_
_entity.id
_entity.type
_entity.pdbx_description
1 polymer ?
#
loop_
_entity_poly.entity_id
_entity_poly.type
_entity_poly.pdbx_seq_one_letter_code
_entity_poly.pdbx_strand_id
1 'polypeptide(L)'
;LFEAMNTDESGRMVVDGAMPHVGGGGKGQFNYRFAQTTRHGSQHQDNLFASDFFPFNSVPQVDPVTGQKGDSFRTLRTRGHLPKVFFTETSAEYWSRAASLLHTDTVGKSDAGIDPNLRLYFFTGAQHGVSGSTARGIYRNPTNDLNHYPLLRALLVALDRWVTSGVEPPPTAVPRIDDGTLVDLATWQKQFPDVPGMTRSGIMFRPLRLDPGPRWFTQGIADHVPPKIGPAYNTLVPAVDADGIERAGIKLPRVSVPLGAYSGWNVRGKRGGAEGMLGRFTGSWMPFARTKAERQASGDPRRSVQERYPTRADYISKIAGAVLDLRRRKLLLDEDAVRILERSRRHELWKR
;
A
#
# COMPACT_ATOMS: atom_id res chain seq x y z
N LEU A 1 -7.28 -15.65 -9.57
CA LEU A 1 -7.16 -14.83 -10.80
C LEU A 1 -5.97 -15.25 -11.67
N PHE A 2 -4.72 -15.22 -11.18
CA PHE A 2 -3.53 -15.58 -11.97
C PHE A 2 -3.61 -16.95 -12.65
N GLU A 3 -4.06 -17.98 -11.93
CA GLU A 3 -4.23 -19.35 -12.47
C GLU A 3 -5.53 -19.53 -13.29
N ALA A 4 -6.24 -18.44 -13.61
CA ALA A 4 -7.49 -18.44 -14.37
C ALA A 4 -8.60 -19.38 -13.84
N MET A 5 -8.65 -19.57 -12.51
CA MET A 5 -9.76 -20.22 -11.79
C MET A 5 -10.99 -19.30 -11.71
N ASN A 6 -11.47 -18.84 -12.86
CA ASN A 6 -12.65 -17.99 -13.01
C ASN A 6 -13.56 -18.51 -14.15
N THR A 7 -13.75 -19.82 -14.22
CA THR A 7 -14.52 -20.48 -15.28
C THR A 7 -15.24 -21.68 -14.69
N ASP A 8 -16.55 -21.78 -14.89
CA ASP A 8 -17.34 -22.94 -14.46
C ASP A 8 -17.24 -24.12 -15.44
N GLU A 9 -17.85 -25.25 -15.07
CA GLU A 9 -17.91 -26.48 -15.88
C GLU A 9 -18.68 -26.30 -17.19
N SER A 10 -19.50 -25.26 -17.31
CA SER A 10 -20.21 -24.87 -18.53
C SER A 10 -19.42 -23.88 -19.39
N GLY A 11 -18.18 -23.53 -19.00
CA GLY A 11 -17.33 -22.61 -19.74
C GLY A 11 -17.69 -21.13 -19.58
N ARG A 12 -18.43 -20.75 -18.53
CA ARG A 12 -18.83 -19.35 -18.26
C ARG A 12 -17.93 -18.71 -17.21
N MET A 13 -17.75 -17.39 -17.31
CA MET A 13 -17.13 -16.60 -16.26
C MET A 13 -18.01 -16.61 -14.99
N VAL A 14 -17.41 -16.76 -13.81
CA VAL A 14 -18.15 -16.86 -12.52
C VAL A 14 -17.92 -15.67 -11.58
N VAL A 15 -16.89 -14.88 -11.82
CA VAL A 15 -16.57 -13.65 -11.09
C VAL A 15 -16.50 -12.52 -12.11
N ASP A 16 -17.37 -11.53 -11.96
CA ASP A 16 -17.37 -10.30 -12.78
C ASP A 16 -16.44 -9.22 -12.22
N GLY A 17 -16.23 -9.22 -10.91
CA GLY A 17 -15.48 -8.22 -10.17
C GLY A 17 -14.62 -8.80 -9.05
N ALA A 18 -13.39 -8.29 -8.88
CA ALA A 18 -12.53 -8.65 -7.76
C ALA A 18 -11.84 -7.41 -7.17
N MET A 19 -11.75 -7.34 -5.84
CA MET A 19 -11.02 -6.28 -5.14
C MET A 19 -9.96 -6.85 -4.17
N PRO A 20 -8.83 -7.39 -4.68
CA PRO A 20 -7.70 -7.69 -3.81
C PRO A 20 -7.26 -6.46 -3.01
N HIS A 21 -7.10 -6.64 -1.71
CA HIS A 21 -6.60 -5.63 -0.80
C HIS A 21 -5.31 -6.12 -0.16
N VAL A 22 -4.32 -5.22 -0.01
CA VAL A 22 -3.05 -5.46 0.68
C VAL A 22 -2.25 -6.66 0.17
N GLY A 23 -2.40 -6.95 -1.12
CA GLY A 23 -1.75 -8.07 -1.79
C GLY A 23 -0.27 -7.79 -2.11
N GLY A 24 0.10 -6.52 -2.24
CA GLY A 24 1.38 -6.11 -2.79
C GLY A 24 1.66 -6.77 -4.16
N GLY A 25 2.92 -7.02 -4.47
CA GLY A 25 3.32 -7.75 -5.69
C GLY A 25 3.14 -9.28 -5.60
N GLY A 26 2.82 -9.80 -4.41
CA GLY A 26 2.74 -11.24 -4.17
C GLY A 26 1.46 -11.87 -4.73
N LYS A 27 1.51 -13.18 -4.97
CA LYS A 27 0.37 -13.99 -5.39
C LYS A 27 0.03 -15.02 -4.31
N GLY A 28 -1.26 -15.31 -4.16
CA GLY A 28 -1.71 -16.47 -3.38
C GLY A 28 -1.30 -17.76 -4.09
N GLN A 29 -0.93 -18.76 -3.29
CA GLN A 29 -0.56 -20.09 -3.77
C GLN A 29 -1.72 -21.05 -3.51
N PHE A 30 -2.56 -21.28 -4.52
CA PHE A 30 -3.78 -22.09 -4.37
C PHE A 30 -3.62 -23.52 -4.91
N ASN A 31 -2.85 -23.73 -5.98
CA ASN A 31 -2.60 -25.05 -6.57
C ASN A 31 -1.15 -25.53 -6.37
N TYR A 32 -0.58 -25.29 -5.19
CA TYR A 32 0.78 -25.69 -4.82
C TYR A 32 0.76 -26.61 -3.59
N ARG A 33 1.49 -27.72 -3.64
CA ARG A 33 1.53 -28.73 -2.58
C ARG A 33 2.15 -28.14 -1.31
N PHE A 34 1.46 -28.33 -0.18
CA PHE A 34 1.83 -27.80 1.14
C PHE A 34 1.88 -26.26 1.22
N ALA A 35 1.32 -25.56 0.23
CA ALA A 35 1.23 -24.11 0.30
C ALA A 35 0.31 -23.66 1.43
N GLN A 36 0.66 -22.51 1.99
CA GLN A 36 -0.18 -21.78 2.92
C GLN A 36 -0.66 -20.54 2.16
N THR A 37 -1.94 -20.54 1.78
CA THR A 37 -2.51 -19.58 0.81
C THR A 37 -2.33 -18.12 1.20
N THR A 38 -2.23 -17.83 2.50
CA THR A 38 -2.03 -16.49 3.06
C THR A 38 -0.57 -16.21 3.47
N ARG A 39 0.34 -17.19 3.37
CA ARG A 39 1.74 -16.99 3.70
C ARG A 39 2.44 -16.29 2.54
N HIS A 40 3.29 -15.33 2.88
CA HIS A 40 4.02 -14.54 1.90
C HIS A 40 5.29 -13.97 2.51
N GLY A 41 6.24 -13.56 1.65
CA GLY A 41 7.45 -12.89 2.07
C GLY A 41 7.21 -11.50 2.66
N SER A 42 8.13 -11.09 3.52
CA SER A 42 8.35 -9.72 3.95
C SER A 42 9.85 -9.50 4.16
N GLN A 43 10.27 -8.28 4.48
CA GLN A 43 11.69 -7.94 4.63
C GLN A 43 12.41 -8.83 5.66
N HIS A 44 11.79 -9.11 6.80
CA HIS A 44 12.42 -9.87 7.89
C HIS A 44 11.90 -11.30 8.03
N GLN A 45 10.66 -11.57 7.64
CA GLN A 45 9.97 -12.84 7.87
C GLN A 45 9.54 -13.48 6.56
N ASP A 46 9.61 -14.81 6.49
CA ASP A 46 9.12 -15.63 5.37
C ASP A 46 9.71 -15.26 3.99
N ASN A 47 10.87 -14.59 3.95
CA ASN A 47 11.46 -14.08 2.71
C ASN A 47 11.90 -15.18 1.70
N LEU A 48 11.92 -16.45 2.13
CA LEU A 48 12.14 -17.63 1.29
C LEU A 48 10.85 -18.33 0.86
N PHE A 49 9.68 -17.75 1.14
CA PHE A 49 8.41 -18.24 0.65
C PHE A 49 8.14 -17.69 -0.75
N ALA A 50 7.94 -18.56 -1.74
CA ALA A 50 7.85 -18.22 -3.16
C ALA A 50 6.50 -17.59 -3.59
N SER A 51 6.02 -16.60 -2.84
CA SER A 51 4.79 -15.84 -3.15
C SER A 51 5.01 -14.75 -4.19
N ASP A 52 6.22 -14.21 -4.29
CA ASP A 52 6.55 -13.03 -5.09
C ASP A 52 7.36 -13.46 -6.31
N PHE A 53 6.68 -13.68 -7.43
CA PHE A 53 7.30 -14.15 -8.67
C PHE A 53 6.72 -13.46 -9.90
N PHE A 54 7.58 -13.31 -10.91
CA PHE A 54 7.23 -12.79 -12.23
C PHE A 54 6.22 -13.72 -12.95
N PRO A 55 5.25 -13.18 -13.71
CA PRO A 55 5.00 -11.76 -13.99
C PRO A 55 4.18 -11.05 -12.90
N PHE A 56 4.41 -9.75 -12.69
CA PHE A 56 3.68 -8.95 -11.71
C PHE A 56 2.56 -8.12 -12.33
N ASN A 57 2.86 -7.42 -13.42
CA ASN A 57 1.96 -6.46 -14.07
C ASN A 57 0.81 -7.12 -14.86
N SER A 58 -0.22 -6.33 -15.15
CA SER A 58 -1.37 -6.74 -15.97
C SER A 58 -1.13 -6.69 -17.48
N VAL A 59 -0.05 -6.05 -17.92
CA VAL A 59 0.36 -5.93 -19.32
C VAL A 59 1.66 -6.70 -19.56
N PRO A 60 1.96 -7.14 -20.79
CA PRO A 60 3.18 -7.88 -21.11
C PRO A 60 4.44 -7.19 -20.59
N GLN A 61 5.31 -7.96 -19.94
CA GLN A 61 6.61 -7.54 -19.44
C GLN A 61 7.70 -8.53 -19.84
N VAL A 62 8.94 -8.09 -19.70
CA VAL A 62 10.14 -8.92 -19.79
C VAL A 62 10.94 -8.73 -18.50
N ASP A 63 11.30 -9.82 -17.82
CA ASP A 63 12.27 -9.75 -16.72
C ASP A 63 13.69 -9.80 -17.31
N PRO A 64 14.46 -8.69 -17.31
CA PRO A 64 15.76 -8.64 -17.97
C PRO A 64 16.81 -9.54 -17.31
N VAL A 65 16.58 -10.00 -16.08
CA VAL A 65 17.49 -10.90 -15.36
C VAL A 65 17.34 -12.34 -15.82
N THR A 66 16.12 -12.80 -16.06
CA THR A 66 15.82 -14.20 -16.39
C THR A 66 15.44 -14.42 -17.85
N GLY A 67 15.14 -13.34 -18.59
CA GLY A 67 14.61 -13.39 -19.95
C GLY A 67 13.13 -13.81 -20.03
N GLN A 68 12.47 -14.11 -18.90
CA GLN A 68 11.07 -14.52 -18.87
C GLN A 68 10.16 -13.40 -19.40
N LYS A 69 9.12 -13.79 -20.14
CA LYS A 69 8.13 -12.88 -20.72
C LYS A 69 6.72 -13.26 -20.29
N GLY A 70 5.91 -12.30 -19.91
CA GLY A 70 4.52 -12.56 -19.51
C GLY A 70 3.85 -11.41 -18.78
N ASP A 71 2.60 -11.65 -18.41
CA ASP A 71 1.78 -10.75 -17.61
C ASP A 71 0.76 -11.56 -16.80
N SER A 72 0.26 -10.98 -15.71
CA SER A 72 -0.63 -11.65 -14.76
C SER A 72 -2.04 -11.92 -15.31
N PHE A 73 -2.45 -11.27 -16.40
CA PHE A 73 -3.81 -11.34 -16.95
C PHE A 73 -3.90 -12.14 -18.25
N ARG A 74 -2.76 -12.57 -18.81
CA ARG A 74 -2.68 -13.29 -20.09
C ARG A 74 -3.67 -14.44 -20.19
N THR A 75 -3.65 -15.36 -19.22
CA THR A 75 -4.50 -16.56 -19.23
C THR A 75 -5.99 -16.21 -19.14
N LEU A 76 -6.35 -15.21 -18.33
CA LEU A 76 -7.73 -14.73 -18.23
C LEU A 76 -8.21 -14.10 -19.55
N ARG A 77 -7.37 -13.28 -20.21
CA ARG A 77 -7.68 -12.69 -21.52
C ARG A 77 -7.83 -13.73 -22.61
N THR A 78 -6.92 -14.69 -22.69
CA THR A 78 -7.01 -15.79 -23.68
C THR A 78 -8.29 -16.61 -23.53
N ARG A 79 -8.81 -16.76 -22.31
CA ARG A 79 -10.08 -17.45 -22.04
C ARG A 79 -11.33 -16.57 -22.20
N GLY A 80 -11.18 -15.26 -22.43
CA GLY A 80 -12.31 -14.33 -22.47
C GLY A 80 -12.96 -14.07 -21.10
N HIS A 81 -12.33 -14.45 -20.00
CA HIS A 81 -12.90 -14.41 -18.64
C HIS A 81 -12.12 -13.46 -17.70
N LEU A 82 -11.69 -12.31 -18.23
CA LEU A 82 -11.01 -11.28 -17.45
C LEU A 82 -12.04 -10.39 -16.72
N PRO A 83 -12.17 -10.48 -15.38
CA PRO A 83 -13.07 -9.61 -14.62
C PRO A 83 -12.58 -8.17 -14.59
N LYS A 84 -13.43 -7.28 -14.09
CA LYS A 84 -13.00 -5.96 -13.61
C LYS A 84 -12.29 -6.13 -12.27
N VAL A 85 -11.10 -5.53 -12.11
CA VAL A 85 -10.26 -5.75 -10.94
C VAL A 85 -9.80 -4.43 -10.34
N PHE A 86 -9.94 -4.30 -9.03
CA PHE A 86 -9.30 -3.26 -8.23
C PHE A 86 -8.21 -3.88 -7.37
N PHE A 87 -6.97 -3.43 -7.47
CA PHE A 87 -6.03 -3.63 -6.36
C PHE A 87 -6.02 -2.40 -5.49
N THR A 88 -6.14 -2.63 -4.18
CA THR A 88 -6.05 -1.58 -3.18
C THR A 88 -4.87 -1.87 -2.27
N GLU A 89 -3.88 -0.99 -2.29
CA GLU A 89 -2.64 -1.13 -1.53
C GLU A 89 -2.52 0.01 -0.53
N THR A 90 -1.93 -0.25 0.63
CA THR A 90 -1.60 0.80 1.59
C THR A 90 -0.11 1.13 1.50
N SER A 91 0.33 2.09 2.30
CA SER A 91 1.76 2.39 2.41
C SER A 91 2.53 1.17 2.90
N ALA A 92 1.95 0.31 3.74
CA ALA A 92 2.65 -0.87 4.22
C ALA A 92 3.06 -1.81 3.09
N GLU A 93 2.28 -1.95 2.03
CA GLU A 93 2.58 -2.90 0.97
C GLU A 93 3.65 -2.40 0.02
N TYR A 94 3.82 -1.09 -0.14
CA TYR A 94 5.00 -0.54 -0.82
C TYR A 94 6.29 -0.85 -0.04
N TRP A 95 6.25 -0.79 1.29
CA TRP A 95 7.41 -1.01 2.14
C TRP A 95 7.73 -2.48 2.41
N SER A 96 6.70 -3.32 2.55
CA SER A 96 6.82 -4.68 3.08
C SER A 96 6.30 -5.77 2.15
N ARG A 97 5.60 -5.43 1.06
CA ARG A 97 5.00 -6.40 0.13
C ARG A 97 5.22 -6.07 -1.35
N ALA A 98 6.20 -5.23 -1.68
CA ALA A 98 6.61 -4.97 -3.06
C ALA A 98 5.49 -4.44 -3.99
N ALA A 99 4.55 -3.65 -3.46
CA ALA A 99 3.41 -3.12 -4.24
C ALA A 99 3.81 -2.32 -5.49
N SER A 100 5.00 -1.71 -5.51
CA SER A 100 5.53 -1.03 -6.71
C SER A 100 5.56 -1.94 -7.94
N LEU A 101 5.85 -3.23 -7.77
CA LEU A 101 5.93 -4.20 -8.88
C LEU A 101 4.58 -4.43 -9.59
N LEU A 102 3.46 -4.00 -9.02
CA LEU A 102 2.15 -4.04 -9.69
C LEU A 102 2.03 -3.03 -10.85
N HIS A 103 2.90 -2.03 -10.90
CA HIS A 103 2.87 -0.93 -11.88
C HIS A 103 4.25 -0.41 -12.28
N THR A 104 5.32 -1.17 -12.04
CA THR A 104 6.68 -0.88 -12.53
C THR A 104 7.29 -2.10 -13.21
N ASP A 105 8.34 -1.89 -14.00
CA ASP A 105 9.20 -2.99 -14.40
C ASP A 105 9.88 -3.67 -13.18
N THR A 106 10.49 -4.85 -13.39
CA THR A 106 11.11 -5.66 -12.33
C THR A 106 12.43 -5.08 -11.80
N VAL A 107 12.94 -4.02 -12.43
CA VAL A 107 14.19 -3.34 -12.08
C VAL A 107 13.96 -1.93 -11.52
N GLY A 108 12.69 -1.51 -11.38
CA GLY A 108 12.28 -0.23 -10.82
C GLY A 108 12.74 0.98 -11.63
N LYS A 109 12.73 0.90 -12.97
CA LYS A 109 13.20 2.00 -13.85
C LYS A 109 12.10 2.67 -14.66
N SER A 110 11.01 1.98 -14.94
CA SER A 110 9.90 2.51 -15.74
C SER A 110 8.55 2.08 -15.18
N ASP A 111 7.56 2.97 -15.33
CA ASP A 111 6.17 2.64 -15.04
C ASP A 111 5.64 1.66 -16.08
N ALA A 112 4.94 0.63 -15.63
CA ALA A 112 4.25 -0.31 -16.50
C ALA A 112 2.89 0.24 -16.94
N GLY A 113 2.41 -0.21 -18.10
CA GLY A 113 1.03 0.01 -18.52
C GLY A 113 0.04 -0.72 -17.58
N ILE A 114 -1.21 -0.25 -17.60
CA ILE A 114 -2.30 -0.80 -16.79
C ILE A 114 -3.41 -1.25 -17.74
N ASP A 115 -3.86 -2.50 -17.61
CA ASP A 115 -4.97 -3.04 -18.39
C ASP A 115 -6.26 -2.22 -18.16
N PRO A 116 -7.09 -1.95 -19.19
CA PRO A 116 -8.32 -1.18 -19.04
C PRO A 116 -9.31 -1.77 -18.00
N ASN A 117 -9.29 -3.08 -17.77
CA ASN A 117 -10.09 -3.76 -16.75
C ASN A 117 -9.49 -3.67 -15.33
N LEU A 118 -8.36 -2.98 -15.16
CA LEU A 118 -7.67 -2.81 -13.90
C LEU A 118 -7.76 -1.36 -13.40
N ARG A 119 -8.02 -1.19 -12.11
CA ARG A 119 -7.68 0.05 -11.38
C ARG A 119 -6.76 -0.29 -10.21
N LEU A 120 -5.79 0.57 -9.96
CA LEU A 120 -4.89 0.47 -8.82
C LEU A 120 -5.12 1.68 -7.91
N TYR A 121 -5.28 1.46 -6.62
CA TYR A 121 -5.49 2.51 -5.64
C TYR A 121 -4.51 2.37 -4.49
N PHE A 122 -3.73 3.42 -4.27
CA PHE A 122 -2.82 3.54 -3.15
C PHE A 122 -3.47 4.39 -2.04
N PHE A 123 -3.58 3.85 -0.83
CA PHE A 123 -4.09 4.55 0.36
C PHE A 123 -2.93 5.13 1.16
N THR A 124 -2.70 6.42 0.98
CA THR A 124 -1.60 7.18 1.59
C THR A 124 -1.66 7.10 3.11
N GLY A 125 -0.51 6.80 3.72
CA GLY A 125 -0.32 6.71 5.17
C GLY A 125 -1.02 5.53 5.84
N ALA A 126 -1.76 4.67 5.15
CA ALA A 126 -2.38 3.51 5.80
C ALA A 126 -1.36 2.39 6.04
N GLN A 127 -1.65 1.53 7.03
CA GLN A 127 -0.90 0.29 7.24
C GLN A 127 -1.78 -0.91 6.85
N HIS A 128 -1.18 -2.11 6.80
CA HIS A 128 -1.80 -3.34 6.31
C HIS A 128 -3.22 -3.61 6.88
N GLY A 129 -3.40 -3.37 8.18
CA GLY A 129 -4.68 -3.52 8.86
C GLY A 129 -5.00 -2.30 9.72
N VAL A 130 -6.27 -2.13 10.05
CA VAL A 130 -6.71 -1.04 10.93
C VAL A 130 -6.44 -1.40 12.39
N SER A 131 -5.61 -0.61 13.06
CA SER A 131 -5.37 -0.71 14.51
C SER A 131 -6.18 0.37 15.25
N GLY A 132 -6.66 0.03 16.45
CA GLY A 132 -7.25 1.01 17.37
C GLY A 132 -6.25 1.66 18.33
N SER A 133 -4.96 1.30 18.24
CA SER A 133 -3.92 1.71 19.18
C SER A 133 -2.74 2.36 18.46
N THR A 134 -2.18 3.40 19.09
CA THR A 134 -0.90 4.01 18.73
C THR A 134 0.23 3.59 19.67
N ALA A 135 -0.01 2.60 20.55
CA ALA A 135 1.01 2.11 21.47
C ALA A 135 2.19 1.53 20.69
N ARG A 136 3.40 1.93 21.08
CA ARG A 136 4.65 1.58 20.38
C ARG A 136 4.95 0.08 20.37
N GLY A 137 4.56 -0.65 21.43
CA GLY A 137 4.86 -2.09 21.55
C GLY A 137 6.35 -2.39 21.41
N ILE A 138 6.68 -3.33 20.51
CA ILE A 138 8.06 -3.76 20.22
C ILE A 138 8.79 -2.87 19.20
N TYR A 139 8.15 -1.82 18.68
CA TYR A 139 8.68 -0.97 17.62
C TYR A 139 9.42 0.25 18.16
N ARG A 140 10.09 1.01 17.29
CA ARG A 140 10.74 2.27 17.66
C ARG A 140 9.78 3.45 17.68
N ASN A 141 8.79 3.44 16.78
CA ASN A 141 7.86 4.56 16.59
C ASN A 141 6.45 4.19 17.10
N PRO A 142 5.63 5.16 17.56
CA PRO A 142 4.21 4.92 17.83
C PRO A 142 3.53 4.28 16.61
N THR A 143 2.59 3.37 16.86
CA THR A 143 1.92 2.61 15.79
C THR A 143 0.82 3.43 15.14
N ASN A 144 0.42 3.02 13.93
CA ASN A 144 -0.52 3.74 13.09
C ASN A 144 -1.97 3.28 13.33
N ASP A 145 -2.87 4.22 13.60
CA ASP A 145 -4.30 4.02 13.88
C ASP A 145 -5.23 4.50 12.74
N LEU A 146 -4.68 4.74 11.54
CA LEU A 146 -5.47 5.21 10.41
C LEU A 146 -6.46 4.11 9.98
N ASN A 147 -7.73 4.51 9.82
CA ASN A 147 -8.79 3.61 9.39
C ASN A 147 -9.15 3.89 7.93
N HIS A 148 -8.69 3.03 7.02
CA HIS A 148 -8.95 3.10 5.57
C HIS A 148 -10.21 2.38 5.09
N TYR A 149 -11.00 1.76 5.99
CA TYR A 149 -12.25 1.09 5.62
C TYR A 149 -13.27 1.96 4.88
N PRO A 150 -13.39 3.28 5.13
CA PRO A 150 -14.26 4.13 4.31
C PRO A 150 -13.93 4.11 2.82
N LEU A 151 -12.64 4.04 2.46
CA LEU A 151 -12.22 3.95 1.05
C LEU A 151 -12.60 2.60 0.46
N LEU A 152 -12.39 1.50 1.20
CA LEU A 152 -12.75 0.15 0.75
C LEU A 152 -14.26 0.01 0.51
N ARG A 153 -15.08 0.56 1.40
CA ARG A 153 -16.55 0.57 1.26
C ARG A 153 -17.00 1.34 0.02
N ALA A 154 -16.45 2.54 -0.20
CA ALA A 154 -16.77 3.32 -1.39
C ALA A 154 -16.32 2.62 -2.68
N LEU A 155 -15.13 2.02 -2.68
CA LEU A 155 -14.61 1.29 -3.84
C LEU A 155 -15.36 -0.01 -4.13
N LEU A 156 -15.88 -0.70 -3.11
CA LEU A 156 -16.75 -1.85 -3.33
C LEU A 156 -18.03 -1.46 -4.08
N VAL A 157 -18.66 -0.34 -3.70
CA VAL A 157 -19.82 0.22 -4.41
C VAL A 157 -19.44 0.67 -5.83
N ALA A 158 -18.24 1.23 -6.01
CA ALA A 158 -17.76 1.62 -7.33
C ALA A 158 -17.50 0.41 -8.24
N LEU A 159 -16.94 -0.68 -7.69
CA LEU A 159 -16.72 -1.93 -8.42
C LEU A 159 -18.05 -2.55 -8.84
N ASP A 160 -19.01 -2.66 -7.93
CA ASP A 160 -20.36 -3.15 -8.20
C ASP A 160 -20.99 -2.39 -9.38
N ARG A 161 -20.96 -1.06 -9.34
CA ARG A 161 -21.49 -0.23 -10.44
C ARG A 161 -20.75 -0.42 -11.75
N TRP A 162 -19.43 -0.63 -11.71
CA TRP A 162 -18.64 -0.86 -12.91
C TRP A 162 -19.01 -2.19 -13.57
N VAL A 163 -19.19 -3.25 -12.77
CA VAL A 163 -19.52 -4.59 -13.29
C VAL A 163 -20.98 -4.71 -13.71
N THR A 164 -21.92 -4.12 -12.96
CA THR A 164 -23.37 -4.29 -13.20
C THR A 164 -23.94 -3.30 -14.21
N SER A 165 -23.37 -2.09 -14.31
CA SER A 165 -23.96 -0.99 -15.08
C SER A 165 -22.96 -0.25 -15.98
N GLY A 166 -21.70 -0.70 -16.03
CA GLY A 166 -20.66 -0.08 -16.87
C GLY A 166 -20.24 1.32 -16.42
N VAL A 167 -20.67 1.77 -15.23
CA VAL A 167 -20.30 3.10 -14.72
C VAL A 167 -18.84 3.09 -14.33
N GLU A 168 -18.03 3.89 -15.04
CA GLU A 168 -16.60 3.99 -14.80
C GLU A 168 -16.29 4.42 -13.35
N PRO A 169 -15.38 3.72 -12.66
CA PRO A 169 -14.94 4.05 -11.32
C PRO A 169 -13.93 5.21 -11.33
N PRO A 170 -13.54 5.73 -10.15
CA PRO A 170 -12.45 6.70 -10.06
C PRO A 170 -11.19 6.19 -10.77
N PRO A 171 -10.41 7.07 -11.43
CA PRO A 171 -9.19 6.64 -12.13
C PRO A 171 -8.18 6.06 -11.14
N THR A 172 -7.28 5.22 -11.65
CA THR A 172 -6.11 4.72 -10.92
C THR A 172 -5.39 5.87 -10.20
N ALA A 173 -5.01 5.64 -8.95
CA ALA A 173 -4.31 6.59 -8.11
C ALA A 173 -3.17 5.91 -7.38
N VAL A 174 -2.00 5.84 -8.02
CA VAL A 174 -0.76 5.26 -7.49
C VAL A 174 0.41 6.23 -7.69
N PRO A 175 1.46 6.15 -6.85
CA PRO A 175 2.74 6.81 -7.13
C PRO A 175 3.35 6.30 -8.45
N ARG A 176 4.09 7.17 -9.14
CA ARG A 176 4.73 6.86 -10.43
C ARG A 176 6.18 7.34 -10.50
N ILE A 177 6.97 6.69 -11.34
CA ILE A 177 8.37 7.06 -11.58
C ILE A 177 8.41 8.34 -12.43
N ASP A 178 7.59 8.42 -13.47
CA ASP A 178 7.57 9.52 -14.44
C ASP A 178 7.22 10.90 -13.84
N ASP A 179 6.40 10.95 -12.79
CA ASP A 179 6.06 12.16 -12.05
C ASP A 179 6.87 12.35 -10.75
N GLY A 180 7.84 11.45 -10.50
CA GLY A 180 8.73 11.49 -9.35
C GLY A 180 8.08 11.19 -8.00
N THR A 181 6.84 10.67 -7.99
CA THR A 181 6.14 10.29 -6.75
C THR A 181 6.42 8.86 -6.27
N LEU A 182 7.18 8.08 -7.04
CA LEU A 182 7.72 6.77 -6.69
C LEU A 182 9.24 6.79 -6.82
N VAL A 183 9.96 6.50 -5.74
CA VAL A 183 11.42 6.70 -5.67
C VAL A 183 12.13 5.54 -4.98
N ASP A 184 13.45 5.44 -5.19
CA ASP A 184 14.28 4.52 -4.44
C ASP A 184 14.44 4.93 -2.97
N LEU A 185 14.91 3.99 -2.14
CA LEU A 185 15.08 4.21 -0.71
C LEU A 185 16.04 5.36 -0.39
N ALA A 186 17.13 5.51 -1.13
CA ALA A 186 18.14 6.54 -0.87
C ALA A 186 17.58 7.95 -1.12
N THR A 187 16.80 8.10 -2.18
CA THR A 187 16.08 9.34 -2.50
C THR A 187 15.02 9.62 -1.45
N TRP A 188 14.23 8.62 -1.06
CA TRP A 188 13.25 8.76 0.02
C TRP A 188 13.91 9.20 1.34
N GLN A 189 15.06 8.62 1.70
CA GLN A 189 15.79 8.97 2.93
C GLN A 189 16.25 10.43 2.95
N LYS A 190 16.62 10.98 1.80
CA LYS A 190 16.96 12.42 1.66
C LYS A 190 15.74 13.34 1.76
N GLN A 191 14.57 12.87 1.32
CA GLN A 191 13.32 13.63 1.36
C GLN A 191 12.69 13.65 2.76
N PHE A 192 12.78 12.54 3.50
CA PHE A 192 12.06 12.39 4.76
C PHE A 192 12.67 13.30 5.85
N PRO A 193 11.85 14.11 6.55
CA PRO A 193 12.35 15.09 7.51
C PRO A 193 12.99 14.44 8.73
N ASP A 194 14.00 15.11 9.31
CA ASP A 194 14.58 14.72 10.58
C ASP A 194 13.62 15.04 11.74
N VAL A 195 12.74 14.08 12.05
CA VAL A 195 11.76 14.21 13.14
C VAL A 195 12.39 13.77 14.48
N PRO A 196 12.42 14.63 15.50
CA PRO A 196 12.97 14.30 16.81
C PRO A 196 12.33 13.05 17.43
N GLY A 197 13.16 12.14 17.96
CA GLY A 197 12.70 10.93 18.63
C GLY A 197 12.11 9.85 17.69
N MET A 198 12.15 10.07 16.37
CA MET A 198 11.69 9.12 15.36
C MET A 198 12.87 8.34 14.78
N THR A 199 12.67 7.04 14.52
CA THR A 199 13.66 6.23 13.79
C THR A 199 13.16 5.98 12.39
N ARG A 200 13.84 6.52 11.37
CA ARG A 200 13.53 6.31 9.95
C ARG A 200 13.86 4.88 9.52
N SER A 201 13.17 4.36 8.51
CA SER A 201 13.54 3.06 7.95
C SER A 201 14.87 3.13 7.21
N GLY A 202 15.75 2.16 7.50
CA GLY A 202 17.00 1.93 6.77
C GLY A 202 16.86 0.89 5.66
N ILE A 203 15.69 0.25 5.54
CA ILE A 203 15.49 -0.91 4.66
C ILE A 203 14.06 -0.96 4.11
N MET A 204 13.91 -1.59 2.95
CA MET A 204 12.62 -1.90 2.33
C MET A 204 12.61 -3.35 1.84
N PHE A 205 11.43 -3.93 1.69
CA PHE A 205 11.30 -5.28 1.15
C PHE A 205 11.63 -5.32 -0.34
N ARG A 206 12.58 -6.18 -0.70
CA ARG A 206 12.93 -6.52 -2.08
C ARG A 206 12.81 -8.04 -2.23
N PRO A 207 11.75 -8.55 -2.87
CA PRO A 207 11.53 -9.99 -2.97
C PRO A 207 12.65 -10.64 -3.76
N LEU A 208 13.06 -11.83 -3.32
CA LEU A 208 14.09 -12.62 -3.98
C LEU A 208 13.49 -13.37 -5.18
N ARG A 209 14.27 -13.55 -6.26
CA ARG A 209 13.91 -14.50 -7.31
C ARG A 209 14.15 -15.91 -6.78
N LEU A 210 13.09 -16.55 -6.29
CA LEU A 210 13.17 -17.89 -5.72
C LEU A 210 12.93 -18.94 -6.80
N ASP A 211 13.79 -19.96 -6.84
CA ASP A 211 13.65 -21.15 -7.71
C ASP A 211 13.33 -22.39 -6.86
N PRO A 212 12.03 -22.70 -6.67
CA PRO A 212 11.57 -23.93 -6.03
C PRO A 212 11.70 -25.18 -6.90
N GLY A 213 12.19 -25.07 -8.15
CA GLY A 213 12.44 -26.18 -9.05
C GLY A 213 11.44 -26.35 -10.21
N PRO A 214 11.76 -27.23 -11.17
CA PRO A 214 11.07 -27.34 -12.46
C PRO A 214 9.59 -27.76 -12.37
N ARG A 215 9.19 -28.51 -11.33
CA ARG A 215 7.79 -28.96 -11.19
C ARG A 215 6.88 -27.95 -10.50
N TRP A 216 7.42 -26.81 -10.06
CA TRP A 216 6.67 -25.84 -9.28
C TRP A 216 5.51 -25.22 -10.06
N PHE A 217 5.79 -24.60 -11.22
CA PHE A 217 4.77 -23.90 -12.01
C PHE A 217 3.89 -24.83 -12.87
N THR A 218 4.20 -26.13 -12.92
CA THR A 218 3.50 -27.10 -13.77
C THR A 218 2.68 -28.11 -12.96
N GLN A 219 3.19 -28.56 -11.81
CA GLN A 219 2.57 -29.58 -10.97
C GLN A 219 2.34 -29.10 -9.53
N GLY A 220 2.74 -27.88 -9.20
CA GLY A 220 2.64 -27.35 -7.84
C GLY A 220 3.62 -28.01 -6.85
N ILE A 221 4.65 -28.73 -7.31
CA ILE A 221 5.57 -29.49 -6.46
C ILE A 221 6.92 -28.76 -6.39
N ALA A 222 7.40 -28.47 -5.17
CA ALA A 222 8.73 -27.94 -4.95
C ALA A 222 9.77 -29.07 -4.98
N ASP A 223 10.76 -28.95 -5.86
CA ASP A 223 11.92 -29.85 -5.95
C ASP A 223 13.08 -29.36 -5.05
N HIS A 224 13.14 -28.05 -4.80
CA HIS A 224 14.13 -27.43 -3.92
C HIS A 224 13.45 -26.89 -2.65
N VAL A 225 13.79 -27.47 -1.49
CA VAL A 225 13.32 -27.02 -0.17
C VAL A 225 14.53 -26.95 0.78
N PRO A 226 15.05 -25.74 1.11
CA PRO A 226 14.59 -24.41 0.68
C PRO A 226 14.83 -24.15 -0.83
N PRO A 227 14.09 -23.19 -1.43
CA PRO A 227 14.29 -22.83 -2.83
C PRO A 227 15.70 -22.26 -3.08
N LYS A 228 16.20 -22.38 -4.30
CA LYS A 228 17.43 -21.68 -4.72
C LYS A 228 17.16 -20.18 -4.75
N ILE A 229 18.16 -19.40 -4.33
CA ILE A 229 18.04 -17.95 -4.19
C ILE A 229 18.75 -17.25 -5.34
N GLY A 230 17.98 -16.54 -6.15
CA GLY A 230 18.47 -15.63 -7.18
C GLY A 230 18.48 -14.15 -6.73
N PRO A 231 18.93 -13.24 -7.60
CA PRO A 231 18.98 -11.81 -7.29
C PRO A 231 17.58 -11.24 -7.06
N ALA A 232 17.49 -10.28 -6.12
CA ALA A 232 16.23 -9.64 -5.77
C ALA A 232 15.63 -8.83 -6.92
N TYR A 233 14.30 -8.76 -6.96
CA TYR A 233 13.58 -7.72 -7.70
C TYR A 233 13.92 -6.34 -7.10
N ASN A 234 13.79 -5.28 -7.90
CA ASN A 234 13.92 -3.93 -7.39
C ASN A 234 12.55 -3.32 -7.13
N THR A 235 12.33 -2.87 -5.90
CA THR A 235 11.10 -2.20 -5.47
C THR A 235 11.38 -0.74 -5.20
N LEU A 236 10.33 0.07 -5.27
CA LEU A 236 10.36 1.50 -4.97
C LEU A 236 9.30 1.82 -3.91
N VAL A 237 9.45 2.98 -3.25
CA VAL A 237 8.56 3.47 -2.20
C VAL A 237 8.00 4.86 -2.56
N PRO A 238 6.78 5.21 -2.08
CA PRO A 238 6.19 6.51 -2.40
C PRO A 238 7.03 7.66 -1.85
N ALA A 239 7.27 8.67 -2.68
CA ALA A 239 7.97 9.89 -2.31
C ALA A 239 7.13 10.71 -1.31
N VAL A 240 7.81 11.47 -0.45
CA VAL A 240 7.16 12.26 0.61
C VAL A 240 7.29 13.76 0.38
N ASP A 241 6.44 14.53 1.05
CA ASP A 241 6.55 15.98 1.20
C ASP A 241 7.42 16.35 2.42
N ALA A 242 7.51 17.66 2.70
CA ALA A 242 8.31 18.19 3.81
C ALA A 242 7.83 17.73 5.21
N ASP A 243 6.62 17.19 5.32
CA ASP A 243 6.07 16.66 6.56
C ASP A 243 6.32 15.16 6.73
N GLY A 244 6.91 14.51 5.72
CA GLY A 244 7.05 13.06 5.65
C GLY A 244 5.75 12.35 5.24
N ILE A 245 4.78 13.08 4.68
CA ILE A 245 3.53 12.51 4.16
C ILE A 245 3.71 12.18 2.69
N GLU A 246 3.30 10.99 2.27
CA GLU A 246 3.48 10.55 0.89
C GLU A 246 2.67 11.43 -0.06
N ARG A 247 3.24 11.77 -1.23
CA ARG A 247 2.66 12.79 -2.12
C ARG A 247 1.48 12.25 -2.95
N ALA A 248 1.63 11.04 -3.47
CA ALA A 248 0.65 10.39 -4.33
C ALA A 248 -0.41 9.59 -3.55
N GLY A 249 -1.40 9.08 -4.28
CA GLY A 249 -2.46 8.22 -3.76
C GLY A 249 -3.68 8.98 -3.23
N ILE A 250 -4.56 8.22 -2.58
CA ILE A 250 -5.80 8.68 -1.99
C ILE A 250 -5.54 8.97 -0.51
N LYS A 251 -5.64 10.26 -0.16
CA LYS A 251 -5.49 10.73 1.23
C LYS A 251 -6.85 10.81 1.90
N LEU A 252 -7.03 10.07 2.99
CA LEU A 252 -8.14 10.30 3.91
C LEU A 252 -8.05 11.69 4.57
N PRO A 253 -9.14 12.24 5.10
CA PRO A 253 -9.12 13.57 5.73
C PRO A 253 -8.10 13.73 6.86
N ARG A 254 -7.82 12.67 7.64
CA ARG A 254 -6.77 12.68 8.68
C ARG A 254 -5.34 12.80 8.11
N VAL A 255 -5.14 12.51 6.83
CA VAL A 255 -3.85 12.57 6.12
C VAL A 255 -3.74 13.84 5.30
N SER A 256 -4.82 14.29 4.64
CA SER A 256 -4.82 15.55 3.87
C SER A 256 -4.99 16.80 4.74
N VAL A 257 -5.54 16.66 5.95
CA VAL A 257 -5.60 17.71 6.98
C VAL A 257 -4.91 17.18 8.26
N PRO A 258 -3.58 17.02 8.22
CA PRO A 258 -2.85 16.23 9.21
C PRO A 258 -2.67 16.93 10.55
N LEU A 259 -2.86 16.17 11.62
CA LEU A 259 -2.40 16.51 12.99
C LEU A 259 -1.04 15.85 13.32
N GLY A 260 -0.48 15.16 12.34
CA GLY A 260 0.74 14.37 12.39
C GLY A 260 0.89 13.62 11.07
N ALA A 261 2.06 13.02 10.86
CA ALA A 261 2.32 12.21 9.69
C ALA A 261 2.02 10.73 9.98
N TYR A 262 1.41 10.07 8.99
CA TYR A 262 1.21 8.63 8.97
C TYR A 262 2.15 8.00 7.95
N SER A 263 2.70 6.84 8.27
CA SER A 263 3.45 6.02 7.32
C SER A 263 3.06 4.55 7.39
N GLY A 264 3.36 3.81 6.32
CA GLY A 264 3.14 2.36 6.25
C GLY A 264 4.26 1.51 6.84
N TRP A 265 5.33 2.13 7.33
CA TRP A 265 6.50 1.45 7.87
C TRP A 265 6.74 1.83 9.33
N ASN A 266 7.36 0.92 10.06
CA ASN A 266 7.91 1.11 11.40
C ASN A 266 9.10 0.15 11.51
N VAL A 267 10.02 0.41 12.44
CA VAL A 267 11.18 -0.46 12.63
C VAL A 267 11.12 -1.11 14.01
N ARG A 268 11.59 -2.36 14.09
CA ARG A 268 11.69 -3.09 15.36
C ARG A 268 12.70 -2.41 16.27
N GLY A 269 12.38 -2.30 17.56
CA GLY A 269 13.32 -1.88 18.59
C GLY A 269 14.01 -3.08 19.25
N LYS A 270 15.10 -2.82 19.99
CA LYS A 270 15.88 -3.84 20.71
C LYS A 270 15.04 -4.87 21.49
N ARG A 271 13.98 -4.42 22.19
CA ARG A 271 13.09 -5.32 22.97
C ARG A 271 12.35 -6.36 22.12
N GLY A 272 12.10 -6.06 20.86
CA GLY A 272 11.50 -7.00 19.92
C GLY A 272 12.50 -7.96 19.27
N GLY A 273 13.80 -7.74 19.41
CA GLY A 273 14.81 -8.39 18.58
C GLY A 273 14.79 -7.93 17.12
N ALA A 274 15.87 -8.22 16.38
CA ALA A 274 16.07 -7.79 15.00
C ALA A 274 15.91 -6.27 14.83
N GLU A 275 16.59 -5.50 15.69
CA GLU A 275 16.52 -4.04 15.71
C GLU A 275 16.84 -3.44 14.33
N GLY A 276 16.06 -2.44 13.92
CA GLY A 276 16.20 -1.78 12.62
C GLY A 276 15.50 -2.49 11.45
N MET A 277 15.09 -3.75 11.61
CA MET A 277 14.28 -4.44 10.60
C MET A 277 12.85 -3.88 10.55
N LEU A 278 12.18 -4.04 9.41
CA LEU A 278 10.80 -3.56 9.27
C LEU A 278 9.83 -4.33 10.17
N GLY A 279 8.88 -3.60 10.75
CA GLY A 279 7.63 -4.16 11.23
C GLY A 279 6.80 -4.61 10.04
N ARG A 280 6.67 -5.92 9.84
CA ARG A 280 6.04 -6.56 8.66
C ARG A 280 4.80 -5.83 8.13
N PHE A 281 3.92 -5.37 9.01
CA PHE A 281 2.64 -4.75 8.67
C PHE A 281 2.35 -3.45 9.43
N THR A 282 3.34 -2.98 10.18
CA THR A 282 3.12 -1.94 11.18
C THR A 282 3.64 -0.62 10.67
N GLY A 283 2.74 0.34 10.55
CA GLY A 283 3.04 1.72 10.22
C GLY A 283 3.45 2.56 11.43
N SER A 284 3.83 3.80 11.17
CA SER A 284 4.15 4.78 12.21
C SER A 284 3.11 5.90 12.25
N TRP A 285 2.81 6.38 13.46
CA TRP A 285 2.13 7.64 13.71
C TRP A 285 3.11 8.65 14.32
N MET A 286 3.22 9.82 13.70
CA MET A 286 4.22 10.84 14.00
C MET A 286 3.52 12.17 14.28
N PRO A 287 3.04 12.42 15.51
CA PRO A 287 2.29 13.63 15.83
C PRO A 287 3.12 14.88 15.54
N PHE A 288 2.45 15.95 15.12
CA PHE A 288 3.07 17.27 15.09
C PHE A 288 3.08 17.88 16.49
N ALA A 289 4.04 18.75 16.77
CA ALA A 289 3.96 19.63 17.93
C ALA A 289 2.63 20.41 17.93
N ARG A 290 2.03 20.63 19.10
CA ARG A 290 0.75 21.34 19.18
C ARG A 290 0.95 22.83 18.89
N THR A 291 2.00 23.43 19.46
CA THR A 291 2.30 24.87 19.36
C THR A 291 3.65 25.15 18.71
N LYS A 292 3.86 26.40 18.27
CA LYS A 292 5.15 26.86 17.74
C LYS A 292 6.27 26.73 18.78
N ALA A 293 5.97 27.02 20.06
CA ALA A 293 6.93 26.92 21.14
C ALA A 293 7.36 25.47 21.39
N GLU A 294 6.39 24.53 21.42
CA GLU A 294 6.68 23.09 21.52
C GLU A 294 7.54 22.61 20.34
N ARG A 295 7.22 23.05 19.11
CA ARG A 295 8.00 22.72 17.90
C ARG A 295 9.45 23.22 18.02
N GLN A 296 9.64 24.48 18.41
CA GLN A 296 10.96 25.08 18.54
C GLN A 296 11.78 24.40 19.64
N ALA A 297 11.15 24.05 20.76
CA ALA A 297 11.80 23.37 21.87
C ALA A 297 12.23 21.93 21.51
N SER A 298 11.44 21.22 20.71
CA SER A 298 11.79 19.86 20.26
C SER A 298 12.74 19.83 19.06
N GLY A 299 12.83 20.93 18.30
CA GLY A 299 13.57 20.99 17.05
C GLY A 299 12.85 20.32 15.88
N ASP A 300 11.53 20.10 15.96
CA ASP A 300 10.77 19.50 14.87
C ASP A 300 10.69 20.47 13.67
N PRO A 301 11.16 20.09 12.47
CA PRO A 301 11.15 20.99 11.31
C PRO A 301 9.73 21.23 10.78
N ARG A 302 8.77 20.37 11.11
CA ARG A 302 7.41 20.40 10.57
C ARG A 302 6.58 21.44 11.30
N ARG A 303 5.71 22.17 10.59
CA ARG A 303 4.81 23.16 11.21
C ARG A 303 3.94 22.50 12.29
N SER A 304 3.79 23.19 13.43
CA SER A 304 2.90 22.75 14.51
C SER A 304 1.43 22.78 14.10
N VAL A 305 0.57 22.12 14.88
CA VAL A 305 -0.88 22.08 14.64
C VAL A 305 -1.47 23.50 14.62
N GLN A 306 -1.13 24.36 15.59
CA GLN A 306 -1.65 25.72 15.66
C GLN A 306 -1.09 26.64 14.56
N GLU A 307 0.13 26.38 14.08
CA GLU A 307 0.65 27.10 12.92
C GLU A 307 -0.09 26.71 11.63
N ARG A 308 -0.58 25.47 11.51
CA ARG A 308 -1.36 25.00 10.34
C ARG A 308 -2.81 25.44 10.40
N TYR A 309 -3.39 25.34 11.58
CA TYR A 309 -4.81 25.57 11.86
C TYR A 309 -4.92 26.50 13.06
N PRO A 310 -5.03 27.83 12.84
CA PRO A 310 -5.06 28.79 13.93
C PRO A 310 -6.21 28.56 14.92
N THR A 311 -7.32 27.98 14.46
CA THR A 311 -8.48 27.68 15.28
C THR A 311 -9.03 26.29 15.01
N ARG A 312 -9.80 25.76 15.97
CA ARG A 312 -10.57 24.52 15.77
C ARG A 312 -11.58 24.65 14.61
N ALA A 313 -12.14 25.84 14.40
CA ALA A 313 -13.07 26.09 13.29
C ALA A 313 -12.37 25.98 11.93
N ASP A 314 -11.14 26.51 11.80
CA ASP A 314 -10.33 26.37 10.59
C ASP A 314 -10.00 24.89 10.29
N TYR A 315 -9.60 24.13 11.32
CA TYR A 315 -9.37 22.69 11.18
C TYR A 315 -10.62 21.94 10.69
N ILE A 316 -11.77 22.19 11.32
CA ILE A 316 -13.04 21.53 10.94
C ILE A 316 -13.45 21.91 9.52
N SER A 317 -13.29 23.18 9.13
CA SER A 317 -13.59 23.65 7.78
C SER A 317 -12.76 22.92 6.72
N LYS A 318 -11.44 22.78 6.96
CA LYS A 318 -10.54 22.04 6.05
C LYS A 318 -10.89 20.54 5.99
N ILE A 319 -11.23 19.92 7.12
CA ILE A 319 -11.72 18.54 7.13
C ILE A 319 -13.00 18.41 6.29
N ALA A 320 -13.95 19.34 6.43
CA ALA A 320 -15.17 19.34 5.63
C ALA A 320 -14.87 19.45 4.14
N GLY A 321 -13.93 20.32 3.74
CA GLY A 321 -13.44 20.40 2.36
C GLY A 321 -12.88 19.08 1.86
N ALA A 322 -12.04 18.40 2.64
CA ALA A 322 -11.46 17.10 2.27
C ALA A 322 -12.52 15.99 2.17
N VAL A 323 -13.50 15.97 3.07
CA VAL A 323 -14.63 15.03 3.04
C VAL A 323 -15.48 15.24 1.79
N LEU A 324 -15.82 16.50 1.46
CA LEU A 324 -16.60 16.83 0.27
C LEU A 324 -15.86 16.45 -1.02
N ASP A 325 -14.53 16.63 -1.06
CA ASP A 325 -13.73 16.20 -2.22
C ASP A 325 -13.81 14.70 -2.47
N LEU A 326 -13.59 13.88 -1.42
CA LEU A 326 -13.68 12.43 -1.55
C LEU A 326 -15.08 11.96 -1.92
N ARG A 327 -16.14 12.60 -1.39
CA ARG A 327 -17.53 12.31 -1.81
C ARG A 327 -17.76 12.60 -3.29
N ARG A 328 -17.34 13.78 -3.78
CA ARG A 328 -17.46 14.13 -5.22
C ARG A 328 -16.76 13.12 -6.11
N ARG A 329 -15.60 12.64 -5.66
CA ARG A 329 -14.80 11.63 -6.35
C ARG A 329 -15.33 10.20 -6.17
N LYS A 330 -16.47 9.99 -5.50
CA LYS A 330 -17.04 8.67 -5.18
C LYS A 330 -16.08 7.76 -4.39
N LEU A 331 -15.18 8.35 -3.60
CA LEU A 331 -14.22 7.68 -2.72
C LEU A 331 -14.64 7.73 -1.26
N LEU A 332 -15.84 8.22 -0.96
CA LEU A 332 -16.41 8.24 0.36
C LEU A 332 -17.94 8.12 0.27
N LEU A 333 -18.52 7.23 1.06
CA LEU A 333 -19.97 7.14 1.21
C LEU A 333 -20.48 8.23 2.15
N ASP A 334 -21.76 8.59 2.01
CA ASP A 334 -22.38 9.67 2.79
C ASP A 334 -22.34 9.40 4.30
N GLU A 335 -22.59 8.15 4.70
CA GLU A 335 -22.51 7.74 6.10
C GLU A 335 -21.09 7.81 6.66
N ASP A 336 -20.06 7.50 5.86
CA ASP A 336 -18.67 7.63 6.29
C ASP A 336 -18.27 9.10 6.41
N ALA A 337 -18.76 9.95 5.51
CA ALA A 337 -18.56 11.39 5.58
C ALA A 337 -19.10 12.00 6.87
N VAL A 338 -20.32 11.63 7.27
CA VAL A 338 -20.91 12.06 8.54
C VAL A 338 -20.05 11.61 9.73
N ARG A 339 -19.70 10.31 9.79
CA ARG A 339 -18.88 9.75 10.88
C ARG A 339 -17.51 10.43 11.01
N ILE A 340 -16.85 10.73 9.89
CA ILE A 340 -15.56 11.43 9.89
C ILE A 340 -15.73 12.84 10.47
N LEU A 341 -16.73 13.60 10.01
CA LEU A 341 -16.99 14.96 10.51
C LEU A 341 -17.30 14.98 12.01
N GLU A 342 -18.10 14.04 12.49
CA GLU A 342 -18.41 13.89 13.92
C GLU A 342 -17.16 13.55 14.76
N ARG A 343 -16.30 12.65 14.26
CA ARG A 343 -15.06 12.31 14.96
C ARG A 343 -14.10 13.50 15.02
N SER A 344 -13.95 14.24 13.92
CA SER A 344 -13.04 15.40 13.86
C SER A 344 -13.43 16.52 14.83
N ARG A 345 -14.71 16.63 15.20
CA ARG A 345 -15.17 17.58 16.22
C ARG A 345 -14.68 17.25 17.63
N ARG A 346 -14.20 16.03 17.91
CA ARG A 346 -13.78 15.64 19.27
C ARG A 346 -12.34 16.05 19.62
N HIS A 347 -11.59 16.63 18.68
CA HIS A 347 -10.22 17.05 18.94
C HIS A 347 -10.15 18.31 19.81
N GLU A 348 -9.32 18.25 20.86
CA GLU A 348 -9.20 19.28 21.89
C GLU A 348 -7.87 20.05 21.85
N LEU A 349 -7.11 19.92 20.75
CA LEU A 349 -5.76 20.51 20.59
C LEU A 349 -5.72 22.06 20.63
N TRP A 350 -6.88 22.70 20.61
CA TRP A 350 -7.05 24.16 20.71
C TRP A 350 -7.66 24.62 22.03
N LYS A 351 -7.93 23.70 22.98
CA LYS A 351 -8.29 24.08 24.35
C LYS A 351 -7.03 24.59 25.08
N ARG A 352 -7.21 25.61 25.91
CA ARG A 352 -6.14 26.22 26.71
C ARG A 352 -5.75 25.33 27.87
#